data_AF-A0A8T4D0N2-F1
#
_entry.id   AF-A0A8T4D0N2-F1
#
_cell.length_a   1.000
_cell.length_b   1.000
_cell.length_c   1.000
_cell.angle_alpha   90.00
_cell.angle_beta   90.00
_cell.angle_gamma   90.00
#
_symmetry.space_group_name_H-M   'P 1'
#
loop_
_entity.id
_entity.type
_entity.pdbx_description
1 polymer ?
#
loop_
_entity_poly.entity_id
_entity_poly.type
_entity_poly.pdbx_seq_one_letter_code
_entity_poly.pdbx_strand_id
1 'polypeptide(L)'
;MKDVSKPRKSYDTNYLRNIKDFFSNKKLHLPYIMATGVEVWWSLVYIYVPLFMIKNNLSDSSVALFFSLIIVPLVILENKVGNLSSKKGFRFFFVGGFLGLVLISLFLFFTSNIIYQLVLIVIGSVFVSFLEPIQDTFFFKQVLTSDEEKYYPLFSSSADLGGFLGKFVIAAFLLFLPNKYAYASMFFMMLFFVFMALRIPKNKK
;
A
#
# COMPACT_ATOMS: atom_id res chain seq x y z
N MET A 1 -8.71 -25.51 -17.17
CA MET A 1 -8.87 -24.37 -18.10
C MET A 1 -10.29 -23.85 -17.96
N LYS A 2 -10.48 -22.59 -17.55
CA LYS A 2 -11.82 -21.97 -17.55
C LYS A 2 -12.14 -21.57 -18.99
N ASP A 3 -13.33 -21.96 -19.44
CA ASP A 3 -13.87 -21.78 -20.78
C ASP A 3 -13.92 -20.29 -21.16
N VAL A 4 -13.15 -19.91 -22.18
CA VAL A 4 -12.97 -18.53 -22.68
C VAL A 4 -14.09 -18.15 -23.67
N SER A 5 -15.02 -19.06 -23.97
CA SER A 5 -15.99 -18.91 -25.06
C SER A 5 -17.27 -18.13 -24.71
N LYS A 6 -17.52 -17.78 -23.44
CA LYS A 6 -18.73 -17.01 -23.10
C LYS A 6 -18.53 -15.53 -23.49
N PRO A 7 -19.42 -14.95 -24.31
CA PRO A 7 -19.35 -13.53 -24.64
C PRO A 7 -19.38 -12.72 -23.35
N ARG A 8 -18.33 -11.92 -23.12
CA ARG A 8 -18.28 -11.00 -21.96
C ARG A 8 -19.48 -10.07 -22.09
N LYS A 9 -20.31 -10.03 -21.05
CA LYS A 9 -21.52 -9.21 -21.02
C LYS A 9 -21.09 -7.76 -21.24
N SER A 10 -21.61 -7.11 -22.29
CA SER A 10 -21.38 -5.69 -22.55
C SER A 10 -21.67 -4.90 -21.27
N TYR A 11 -20.66 -4.24 -20.72
CA TYR A 11 -20.82 -3.44 -19.51
C TYR A 11 -21.74 -2.26 -19.79
N ASP A 12 -22.52 -1.89 -18.77
CA ASP A 12 -23.33 -0.70 -18.79
C ASP A 12 -22.41 0.52 -18.98
N THR A 13 -22.61 1.27 -20.06
CA THR A 13 -21.78 2.43 -20.46
C THR A 13 -21.93 3.61 -19.48
N ASN A 14 -22.84 3.49 -18.51
CA ASN A 14 -23.06 4.51 -17.50
C ASN A 14 -21.99 4.47 -16.38
N TYR A 15 -20.93 5.25 -16.57
CA TYR A 15 -19.81 5.37 -15.64
C TYR A 15 -20.23 5.74 -14.20
N LEU A 16 -21.18 6.67 -14.04
CA LEU A 16 -21.64 7.11 -12.70
C LEU A 16 -22.33 5.98 -11.93
N ARG A 17 -23.10 5.16 -12.64
CA ARG A 17 -23.72 3.97 -12.07
C ARG A 17 -22.66 2.96 -11.63
N ASN A 18 -21.61 2.75 -12.44
CA ASN A 18 -20.53 1.83 -12.12
C ASN A 18 -19.75 2.26 -10.87
N ILE A 19 -19.49 3.56 -10.72
CA ILE A 19 -18.89 4.16 -9.52
C ILE A 19 -19.78 3.90 -8.29
N LYS A 20 -21.06 4.27 -8.38
CA LYS A 20 -22.00 4.06 -7.27
C LYS A 20 -22.12 2.59 -6.89
N ASP A 21 -22.20 1.70 -7.86
CA ASP A 21 -22.26 0.26 -7.64
C ASP A 21 -21.00 -0.26 -6.93
N PHE A 22 -19.81 0.18 -7.35
CA PHE A 22 -18.54 -0.20 -6.73
C PHE A 22 -18.51 0.20 -5.25
N PHE A 23 -18.80 1.46 -4.94
CA PHE A 23 -18.78 1.97 -3.57
C PHE A 23 -19.98 1.51 -2.73
N SER A 24 -21.05 0.99 -3.34
CA SER A 24 -22.14 0.33 -2.60
C SER A 24 -21.81 -1.12 -2.23
N ASN A 25 -20.86 -1.74 -2.94
CA ASN A 25 -20.47 -3.13 -2.71
C ASN A 25 -19.48 -3.27 -1.55
N LYS A 26 -20.01 -3.65 -0.37
CA LYS A 26 -19.23 -3.86 0.86
C LYS A 26 -18.06 -4.83 0.72
N LYS A 27 -18.08 -5.76 -0.25
CA LYS A 27 -16.97 -6.70 -0.49
C LYS A 27 -15.74 -6.02 -1.09
N LEU A 28 -15.93 -4.91 -1.80
CA LEU A 28 -14.85 -4.18 -2.50
C LEU A 28 -14.19 -3.11 -1.63
N HIS A 29 -14.84 -2.73 -0.53
CA HIS A 29 -14.31 -1.72 0.39
C HIS A 29 -12.96 -2.12 0.98
N LEU A 30 -12.84 -3.36 1.49
CA LEU A 30 -11.58 -3.79 2.11
C LEU A 30 -10.44 -3.88 1.09
N PRO A 31 -10.58 -4.52 -0.09
CA PRO A 31 -9.54 -4.47 -1.13
C PRO A 31 -9.10 -3.04 -1.46
N TYR A 32 -10.06 -2.14 -1.70
CA TYR A 32 -9.79 -0.73 -2.02
C TYR A 32 -8.99 -0.04 -0.90
N ILE A 33 -9.42 -0.18 0.36
CA ILE A 33 -8.75 0.44 1.51
C ILE A 33 -7.34 -0.14 1.72
N MET A 34 -7.14 -1.45 1.53
CA MET A 34 -5.82 -2.06 1.65
C MET A 34 -4.85 -1.53 0.59
N ALA A 35 -5.31 -1.43 -0.67
CA ALA A 35 -4.49 -0.88 -1.75
C ALA A 35 -4.17 0.60 -1.54
N THR A 36 -5.14 1.40 -1.07
CA THR A 36 -4.89 2.80 -0.63
C THR A 36 -3.79 2.86 0.43
N GLY A 37 -3.76 1.94 1.39
CA GLY A 37 -2.76 1.94 2.45
C GLY A 37 -1.34 1.68 1.98
N VAL A 38 -1.15 0.83 0.97
CA VAL A 38 0.16 0.61 0.33
C VAL A 38 0.68 1.92 -0.27
N GLU A 39 -0.21 2.67 -0.92
CA GLU A 39 0.13 3.88 -1.66
C GLU A 39 0.37 5.10 -0.74
N VAL A 40 -0.25 5.09 0.45
CA VAL A 40 0.13 6.03 1.53
C VAL A 40 1.59 5.84 1.95
N TRP A 41 2.09 4.60 2.03
CA TRP A 41 3.51 4.35 2.32
C TRP A 41 4.41 4.86 1.19
N TRP A 42 4.06 4.56 -0.06
CA TRP A 42 4.83 5.04 -1.22
C TRP A 42 4.87 6.56 -1.33
N SER A 43 3.83 7.25 -0.84
CA SER A 43 3.84 8.71 -0.74
C SER A 43 4.97 9.24 0.14
N LEU A 44 5.22 8.60 1.29
CA LEU A 44 6.37 8.93 2.13
C LEU A 44 7.67 8.73 1.35
N VAL A 45 7.84 7.54 0.77
CA VAL A 45 9.09 7.09 0.16
C VAL A 45 9.45 7.87 -1.09
N TYR A 46 8.49 8.15 -1.99
CA TYR A 46 8.80 8.80 -3.27
C TYR A 46 8.89 10.31 -3.20
N ILE A 47 8.31 10.95 -2.18
CA ILE A 47 8.29 12.42 -2.09
C ILE A 47 9.13 12.89 -0.92
N TYR A 48 8.77 12.48 0.30
CA TYR A 48 9.36 13.08 1.49
C TYR A 48 10.75 12.55 1.78
N VAL A 49 11.03 11.28 1.51
CA VAL A 49 12.36 10.73 1.78
C VAL A 49 13.44 11.41 0.92
N PRO A 50 13.29 11.55 -0.42
CA PRO A 50 14.22 12.32 -1.24
C PRO A 50 14.37 13.77 -0.76
N LEU A 51 13.27 14.43 -0.39
CA LEU A 51 13.32 15.80 0.16
C LEU A 51 14.12 15.86 1.47
N PHE A 52 13.96 14.88 2.35
CA PHE A 52 14.74 14.78 3.59
C PHE A 52 16.22 14.48 3.30
N MET A 53 16.53 13.69 2.29
CA MET A 53 17.91 13.42 1.87
C MET A 53 18.58 14.70 1.37
N ILE A 54 17.93 15.43 0.44
CA ILE A 54 18.44 16.69 -0.12
C ILE A 54 18.63 17.73 0.98
N LYS A 55 17.67 17.85 1.92
CA LYS A 55 17.79 18.75 3.09
C LYS A 55 18.97 18.42 4.01
N ASN A 56 19.42 17.16 4.02
CA ASN A 56 20.61 16.72 4.76
C ASN A 56 21.89 16.72 3.90
N ASN A 57 21.87 17.39 2.74
CA ASN A 57 23.01 17.51 1.81
C ASN A 57 23.54 16.15 1.29
N LEU A 58 22.68 15.14 1.21
CA LEU A 58 23.02 13.88 0.51
C LEU A 58 23.04 14.12 -1.00
N SER A 59 23.97 13.46 -1.68
CA SER A 59 24.11 13.56 -3.14
C SER A 59 23.02 12.82 -3.89
N ASP A 60 22.79 13.21 -5.15
CA ASP A 60 21.86 12.54 -6.07
C ASP A 60 22.16 11.04 -6.23
N SER A 61 23.46 10.68 -6.25
CA SER A 61 23.89 9.28 -6.27
C SER A 61 23.41 8.50 -5.05
N SER A 62 23.32 9.15 -3.89
CA SER A 62 22.81 8.52 -2.66
C SER A 62 21.30 8.27 -2.76
N VAL A 63 20.55 9.20 -3.37
CA VAL A 63 19.11 9.04 -3.64
C VAL A 63 18.88 7.88 -4.60
N ALA A 64 19.66 7.80 -5.68
CA ALA A 64 19.58 6.69 -6.63
C ALA A 64 19.91 5.33 -5.96
N LEU A 65 20.96 5.27 -5.16
CA LEU A 65 21.32 4.06 -4.41
C LEU A 65 20.20 3.64 -3.45
N PHE A 66 19.61 4.59 -2.74
CA PHE A 66 18.50 4.33 -1.83
C PHE A 66 17.30 3.67 -2.54
N PHE A 67 16.86 4.20 -3.68
CA PHE A 67 15.77 3.59 -4.44
C PHE A 67 16.11 2.20 -4.96
N SER A 68 17.35 1.98 -5.42
CA SER A 68 17.82 0.65 -5.81
C SER A 68 17.73 -0.35 -4.65
N LEU A 69 18.10 0.06 -3.44
CA LEU A 69 18.05 -0.80 -2.25
C LEU A 69 16.62 -1.14 -1.82
N ILE A 70 15.67 -0.20 -1.93
CA ILE A 70 14.27 -0.45 -1.57
C ILE A 70 13.66 -1.56 -2.43
N ILE A 71 13.98 -1.60 -3.72
CA ILE A 71 13.40 -2.55 -4.68
C ILE A 71 13.85 -3.99 -4.41
N VAL A 72 15.04 -4.18 -3.82
CA VAL A 72 15.63 -5.53 -3.62
C VAL A 72 14.70 -6.46 -2.81
N PRO A 73 14.20 -6.08 -1.62
CA PRO A 73 13.23 -6.91 -0.91
C PRO A 73 11.93 -7.20 -1.67
N LEU A 74 11.41 -6.21 -2.42
CA LEU A 74 10.20 -6.39 -3.23
C LEU A 74 10.39 -7.54 -4.21
N VAL A 75 11.39 -7.42 -5.10
CA VAL A 75 11.65 -8.40 -6.16
C VAL A 75 11.95 -9.79 -5.59
N ILE A 76 12.72 -9.88 -4.50
CA ILE A 76 13.09 -11.17 -3.89
C ILE A 76 11.87 -11.86 -3.25
N LEU A 77 10.95 -11.09 -2.67
CA LEU A 77 9.86 -11.63 -1.87
C LEU A 77 8.53 -11.72 -2.62
N GLU A 78 8.34 -10.96 -3.71
CA GLU A 78 7.08 -10.85 -4.45
C GLU A 78 6.46 -12.21 -4.78
N ASN A 79 7.22 -13.07 -5.46
CA ASN A 79 6.79 -14.42 -5.84
C ASN A 79 6.49 -15.31 -4.63
N LYS A 80 7.28 -15.20 -3.56
CA LYS A 80 7.10 -16.04 -2.35
C LYS A 80 5.86 -15.62 -1.59
N VAL A 81 5.65 -14.32 -1.41
CA VAL A 81 4.50 -13.74 -0.73
C VAL A 81 3.22 -14.01 -1.51
N GLY A 82 3.21 -13.75 -2.82
CA GLY A 82 2.06 -14.01 -3.69
C GLY A 82 1.58 -15.46 -3.56
N ASN A 83 2.49 -16.42 -3.69
CA ASN A 83 2.19 -17.83 -3.53
C ASN A 83 1.72 -18.20 -2.11
N LEU A 84 2.39 -17.68 -1.07
CA LEU A 84 2.09 -18.03 0.32
C LEU A 84 0.78 -17.38 0.82
N SER A 85 0.36 -16.25 0.24
CA SER A 85 -0.91 -15.57 0.52
C SER A 85 -2.13 -16.45 0.23
N SER A 86 -2.04 -17.27 -0.83
CA SER A 86 -3.09 -18.22 -1.18
C SER A 86 -3.29 -19.29 -0.10
N LYS A 87 -2.22 -19.66 0.62
CA LYS A 87 -2.21 -20.72 1.65
C LYS A 87 -2.49 -20.19 3.06
N LYS A 88 -1.80 -19.12 3.49
CA LYS A 88 -1.92 -18.56 4.85
C LYS A 88 -3.05 -17.53 4.99
N GLY A 89 -3.62 -17.07 3.88
CA GLY A 89 -4.71 -16.09 3.83
C GLY A 89 -4.21 -14.65 3.88
N PHE A 90 -4.98 -13.74 3.26
CA PHE A 90 -4.60 -12.33 3.07
C PHE A 90 -4.46 -11.57 4.38
N ARG A 91 -5.31 -11.85 5.38
CA ARG A 91 -5.28 -11.17 6.68
C ARG A 91 -3.88 -11.22 7.33
N PHE A 92 -3.22 -12.38 7.27
CA PHE A 92 -1.90 -12.55 7.89
C PHE A 92 -0.87 -11.59 7.29
N PHE A 93 -0.87 -11.46 5.97
CA PHE A 93 0.07 -10.61 5.25
C PHE A 93 -0.26 -9.12 5.37
N PHE A 94 -1.54 -8.73 5.25
CA PHE A 94 -1.93 -7.34 5.45
C PHE A 94 -1.63 -6.86 6.87
N VAL A 95 -2.03 -7.64 7.89
CA VAL A 95 -1.73 -7.29 9.29
C VAL A 95 -0.23 -7.27 9.53
N GLY A 96 0.51 -8.29 9.07
CA GLY A 96 1.95 -8.36 9.26
C GLY A 96 2.72 -7.22 8.60
N GLY A 97 2.40 -6.91 7.34
CA GLY A 97 3.03 -5.82 6.60
C GLY A 97 2.71 -4.46 7.22
N PHE A 98 1.42 -4.12 7.42
CA PHE A 98 1.08 -2.83 8.04
C PHE A 98 1.60 -2.70 9.47
N LEU A 99 1.59 -3.77 10.28
CA LEU A 99 2.15 -3.73 11.63
C LEU A 99 3.67 -3.51 11.60
N GLY A 100 4.38 -4.14 10.66
CA GLY A 100 5.79 -3.86 10.43
C GLY A 100 6.04 -2.39 10.09
N LEU A 101 5.22 -1.81 9.22
CA LEU A 101 5.30 -0.38 8.88
C LEU A 101 4.94 0.55 10.04
N VAL A 102 4.04 0.16 10.94
CA VAL A 102 3.78 0.86 12.20
C VAL A 102 5.05 0.91 13.05
N LEU A 103 5.72 -0.23 13.23
CA LEU A 103 6.96 -0.31 14.02
C LEU A 103 8.08 0.52 13.37
N ILE A 104 8.26 0.42 12.05
CA ILE A 104 9.25 1.24 11.34
C ILE A 104 8.96 2.73 11.50
N SER A 105 7.70 3.15 11.33
CA SER A 105 7.30 4.56 11.51
C SER A 105 7.55 5.05 12.94
N LEU A 106 7.32 4.19 13.94
CA LEU A 106 7.61 4.50 15.34
C LEU A 106 9.11 4.69 15.58
N PHE A 107 9.96 3.78 15.09
CA PHE A 107 11.41 3.92 15.22
C PHE A 107 11.96 5.13 14.47
N LEU A 108 11.43 5.42 13.28
CA LEU A 108 11.78 6.63 12.51
C LEU A 108 11.48 7.91 13.28
N PHE A 109 10.37 7.99 14.01
CA PHE A 109 10.02 9.17 14.82
C PHE A 109 11.10 9.50 15.88
N PHE A 110 11.70 8.49 16.49
CA PHE A 110 12.75 8.67 17.51
C PHE A 110 14.17 8.80 16.94
N THR A 111 14.35 8.52 15.65
CA THR A 111 15.66 8.54 15.00
C THR A 111 15.92 9.90 14.38
N SER A 112 17.03 10.55 14.73
CA SER A 112 17.42 11.86 14.17
C SER A 112 18.47 11.77 13.06
N ASN A 113 19.23 10.67 12.99
CA ASN A 113 20.26 10.47 11.97
C ASN A 113 19.63 9.98 10.66
N ILE A 114 19.85 10.71 9.56
CA ILE A 114 19.28 10.41 8.24
C ILE A 114 19.70 9.04 7.71
N ILE A 115 20.95 8.60 7.92
CA ILE A 115 21.42 7.30 7.43
C ILE A 115 20.66 6.16 8.11
N TYR A 116 20.45 6.24 9.43
CA TYR A 116 19.63 5.26 10.14
C TYR A 116 18.17 5.29 9.70
N GLN A 117 17.62 6.46 9.39
CA GLN A 117 16.28 6.57 8.82
C GLN A 117 16.18 5.84 7.47
N LEU A 118 17.15 6.04 6.57
CA LEU A 118 17.17 5.36 5.27
C LEU A 118 17.28 3.84 5.42
N VAL A 119 18.14 3.35 6.32
CA VAL A 119 18.25 1.91 6.62
C VAL A 119 16.93 1.35 7.14
N LEU A 120 16.26 2.05 8.07
CA LEU A 120 14.95 1.65 8.57
C LEU A 120 13.88 1.62 7.47
N ILE A 121 13.91 2.56 6.52
CA ILE A 121 12.97 2.57 5.39
C ILE A 121 13.24 1.42 4.42
N VAL A 122 14.52 1.09 4.17
CA VAL A 122 14.89 -0.12 3.39
C VAL A 122 14.42 -1.39 4.09
N ILE A 123 14.56 -1.50 5.42
CA ILE A 123 13.96 -2.60 6.19
C ILE A 123 12.43 -2.58 6.06
N GLY A 124 11.82 -1.38 6.02
CA GLY A 124 10.41 -1.17 5.75
C GLY A 124 9.92 -1.81 4.46
N SER A 125 10.75 -1.86 3.40
CA SER A 125 10.35 -2.46 2.13
C SER A 125 10.16 -3.97 2.20
N VAL A 126 10.78 -4.65 3.18
CA VAL A 126 10.47 -6.07 3.50
C VAL A 126 9.02 -6.23 3.96
N PHE A 127 8.46 -5.25 4.66
CA PHE A 127 7.07 -5.28 5.10
C PHE A 127 6.11 -4.88 3.98
N VAL A 128 6.51 -3.91 3.13
CA VAL A 128 5.72 -3.54 1.94
C VAL A 128 5.62 -4.69 0.95
N SER A 129 6.68 -5.48 0.81
CA SER A 129 6.67 -6.66 -0.08
C SER A 129 5.67 -7.72 0.36
N PHE A 130 5.12 -7.65 1.58
CA PHE A 130 4.02 -8.51 2.04
C PHE A 130 2.66 -8.04 1.52
N LEU A 131 2.55 -6.76 1.14
CA LEU A 131 1.31 -6.07 0.82
C LEU A 131 1.11 -5.92 -0.69
N GLU A 132 2.17 -5.49 -1.38
CA GLU A 132 2.13 -5.13 -2.80
C GLU A 132 1.65 -6.26 -3.72
N PRO A 133 2.22 -7.48 -3.71
CA PRO A 133 1.77 -8.54 -4.62
C PRO A 133 0.36 -9.08 -4.31
N ILE A 134 -0.16 -8.82 -3.12
CA ILE A 134 -1.41 -9.43 -2.66
C ILE A 134 -2.62 -8.50 -2.79
N GLN A 135 -2.43 -7.19 -3.00
CA GLN A 135 -3.55 -6.25 -3.08
C GLN A 135 -4.46 -6.54 -4.28
N ASP A 136 -3.87 -6.76 -5.46
CA ASP A 136 -4.60 -7.10 -6.67
C ASP A 136 -5.22 -8.49 -6.56
N THR A 137 -4.43 -9.46 -6.10
CA THR A 137 -4.91 -10.83 -5.89
C THR A 137 -6.08 -10.88 -4.90
N PHE A 138 -6.06 -10.03 -3.87
CA PHE A 138 -7.14 -9.91 -2.90
C PHE A 138 -8.39 -9.30 -3.54
N PHE A 139 -8.24 -8.25 -4.34
CA PHE A 139 -9.34 -7.65 -5.12
C PHE A 139 -9.99 -8.66 -6.06
N PHE A 140 -9.21 -9.34 -6.90
CA PHE A 140 -9.74 -10.30 -7.88
C PHE A 140 -10.45 -11.50 -7.22
N LYS A 141 -10.11 -11.85 -5.97
CA LYS A 141 -10.87 -12.86 -5.21
C LYS A 141 -12.22 -12.39 -4.69
N GLN A 142 -12.48 -11.09 -4.63
CA GLN A 142 -13.77 -10.53 -4.20
C GLN A 142 -14.72 -10.25 -5.37
N VAL A 143 -14.22 -10.30 -6.61
CA VAL A 143 -14.95 -9.93 -7.83
C VAL A 143 -15.21 -11.16 -8.69
N LEU A 144 -16.37 -11.20 -9.35
CA LEU A 144 -16.65 -12.22 -10.37
C LEU A 144 -15.87 -11.89 -11.64
N THR A 145 -15.37 -12.89 -12.35
CA THR A 145 -14.61 -12.68 -13.60
C THR A 145 -15.37 -11.88 -14.66
N SER A 146 -16.71 -11.91 -14.65
CA SER A 146 -17.55 -11.08 -15.52
C SER A 146 -17.58 -9.59 -15.17
N ASP A 147 -17.15 -9.22 -13.97
CA ASP A 147 -17.24 -7.88 -13.41
C ASP A 147 -15.85 -7.25 -13.21
N GLU A 148 -14.78 -7.98 -13.52
CA GLU A 148 -13.39 -7.53 -13.35
C GLU A 148 -13.12 -6.26 -14.16
N GLU A 149 -13.51 -6.20 -15.44
CA GLU A 149 -13.26 -5.02 -16.28
C GLU A 149 -14.13 -3.82 -15.85
N LYS A 150 -15.28 -4.06 -15.20
CA LYS A 150 -16.13 -3.01 -14.62
C LYS A 150 -15.47 -2.35 -13.42
N TYR A 151 -14.92 -3.16 -12.52
CA TYR A 151 -14.50 -2.70 -11.19
C TYR A 151 -13.01 -2.42 -11.07
N TYR A 152 -12.16 -3.04 -11.91
CA TYR A 152 -10.71 -2.87 -11.81
C TYR A 152 -10.24 -1.43 -12.02
N PRO A 153 -10.74 -0.65 -13.00
CA PRO A 153 -10.33 0.75 -13.16
C PRO A 153 -10.70 1.62 -11.95
N LEU A 154 -11.83 1.32 -11.31
CA LEU A 154 -12.24 2.00 -10.09
C LEU A 154 -11.36 1.57 -8.92
N PHE A 155 -11.04 0.29 -8.83
CA PHE A 155 -10.11 -0.22 -7.84
C PHE A 155 -8.73 0.42 -7.98
N SER A 156 -8.16 0.53 -9.19
CA SER A 156 -6.84 1.14 -9.41
C SER A 156 -6.76 2.61 -8.98
N SER A 157 -7.89 3.33 -8.95
CA SER A 157 -7.94 4.69 -8.38
C SER A 157 -7.63 4.74 -6.86
N SER A 158 -7.58 3.60 -6.17
CA SER A 158 -7.11 3.52 -4.79
C SER A 158 -5.70 4.05 -4.63
N ALA A 159 -4.88 3.92 -5.69
CA ALA A 159 -3.52 4.42 -5.70
C ALA A 159 -3.46 5.94 -5.76
N ASP A 160 -4.30 6.57 -6.59
CA ASP A 160 -4.43 8.02 -6.61
C ASP A 160 -4.91 8.55 -5.26
N LEU A 161 -5.90 7.88 -4.66
CA LEU A 161 -6.41 8.25 -3.35
C LEU A 161 -5.35 8.11 -2.26
N GLY A 162 -4.64 6.97 -2.21
CA GLY A 162 -3.59 6.72 -1.21
C GLY A 162 -2.42 7.66 -1.38
N GLY A 163 -2.00 7.87 -2.63
CA GLY A 163 -1.03 8.87 -3.05
C GLY A 163 -1.37 10.27 -2.57
N PHE A 164 -2.60 10.71 -2.83
CA PHE A 164 -3.08 12.02 -2.41
C PHE A 164 -3.16 12.15 -0.89
N LEU A 165 -3.78 11.19 -0.20
CA LEU A 165 -3.95 11.22 1.25
C LEU A 165 -2.62 11.21 1.99
N GLY A 166 -1.68 10.35 1.57
CA GLY A 166 -0.35 10.27 2.17
C GLY A 166 0.38 11.61 2.05
N LYS A 167 0.41 12.19 0.85
CA LYS A 167 1.00 13.52 0.61
C LYS A 167 0.32 14.60 1.45
N PHE A 168 -1.00 14.67 1.38
CA PHE A 168 -1.76 15.72 2.04
C PHE A 168 -1.56 15.68 3.57
N VAL A 169 -1.68 14.51 4.19
CA VAL A 169 -1.55 14.35 5.64
C VAL A 169 -0.12 14.64 6.10
N ILE A 170 0.90 14.13 5.42
CA ILE A 170 2.30 14.41 5.77
C ILE A 170 2.60 15.90 5.61
N ALA A 171 2.18 16.52 4.51
CA ALA A 171 2.36 17.96 4.29
C ALA A 171 1.69 18.79 5.39
N ALA A 172 0.46 18.46 5.77
CA ALA A 172 -0.25 19.17 6.83
C ALA A 172 0.51 19.14 8.17
N PHE A 173 1.13 18.02 8.52
CA PHE A 173 1.98 17.92 9.71
C PHE A 173 3.24 18.79 9.54
N LEU A 174 3.90 18.73 8.40
CA LEU A 174 5.15 19.45 8.14
C LEU A 174 4.98 20.98 8.04
N LEU A 175 3.77 21.49 7.80
CA LEU A 175 3.51 22.94 7.82
C LEU A 175 3.69 23.56 9.21
N PHE A 176 3.43 22.80 10.27
CA PHE A 176 3.41 23.31 11.65
C PHE A 176 4.37 22.58 12.58
N LEU A 177 4.89 21.42 12.18
CA LEU A 177 5.69 20.54 13.02
C LEU A 177 7.03 20.16 12.37
N PRO A 178 8.07 19.84 13.17
CA PRO A 178 9.36 19.35 12.67
C PRO A 178 9.26 18.09 11.80
N ASN A 179 10.29 17.85 10.97
CA ASN A 179 10.37 16.72 10.03
C ASN A 179 10.01 15.35 10.64
N LYS A 180 10.40 15.08 11.90
CA LYS A 180 10.11 13.80 12.58
C LYS A 180 8.61 13.49 12.66
N TYR A 181 7.75 14.51 12.67
CA TYR A 181 6.31 14.34 12.76
C TYR A 181 5.67 13.82 11.47
N ALA A 182 6.39 13.85 10.33
CA ALA A 182 6.00 13.07 9.16
C ALA A 182 5.89 11.58 9.50
N TYR A 183 6.86 11.03 10.25
CA TYR A 183 6.85 9.64 10.66
C TYR A 183 5.77 9.33 11.71
N ALA A 184 5.46 10.29 12.59
CA ALA A 184 4.31 10.16 13.49
C ALA A 184 2.99 10.07 12.72
N SER A 185 2.80 10.89 11.68
CA SER A 185 1.61 10.80 10.82
C SER A 185 1.50 9.43 10.14
N MET A 186 2.63 8.91 9.66
CA MET A 186 2.71 7.56 9.08
C MET A 186 2.38 6.46 10.08
N PHE A 187 2.85 6.58 11.32
CA PHE A 187 2.50 5.65 12.40
C PHE A 187 0.99 5.54 12.57
N PHE A 188 0.28 6.67 12.68
CA PHE A 188 -1.18 6.66 12.85
C PHE A 188 -1.92 6.16 11.61
N MET A 189 -1.49 6.54 10.41
CA MET A 189 -2.08 6.04 9.17
C MET A 189 -1.89 4.53 9.00
N MET A 190 -0.68 4.01 9.23
CA MET A 190 -0.41 2.57 9.15
C MET A 190 -1.18 1.80 10.22
N LEU A 191 -1.32 2.36 11.43
CA LEU A 191 -2.10 1.75 12.50
C LEU A 191 -3.59 1.66 12.14
N PHE A 192 -4.14 2.68 11.48
CA PHE A 192 -5.48 2.61 10.90
C PHE A 192 -5.61 1.45 9.91
N PHE A 193 -4.65 1.26 9.01
CA PHE A 193 -4.68 0.14 8.06
C PHE A 193 -4.53 -1.23 8.75
N VAL A 194 -3.79 -1.33 9.86
CA VAL A 194 -3.80 -2.55 10.69
C VAL A 194 -5.21 -2.86 11.20
N PHE A 195 -5.92 -1.87 11.75
CA PHE A 195 -7.29 -2.07 12.24
C PHE A 195 -8.26 -2.48 11.13
N MET A 196 -8.10 -1.91 9.93
CA MET A 196 -8.89 -2.30 8.76
C MET A 196 -8.54 -3.72 8.28
N ALA A 197 -7.25 -4.08 8.26
CA ALA A 197 -6.78 -5.41 7.90
C ALA A 197 -7.29 -6.49 8.86
N LEU A 198 -7.46 -6.17 10.16
CA LEU A 198 -8.04 -7.09 11.14
C LEU A 198 -9.52 -7.44 10.86
N ARG A 199 -10.22 -6.66 10.03
CA ARG A 199 -11.60 -6.96 9.58
C ARG A 199 -11.64 -8.01 8.47
N ILE A 200 -10.51 -8.32 7.82
CA ILE A 200 -10.44 -9.39 6.84
C ILE A 200 -10.71 -10.74 7.56
N PRO A 201 -11.65 -11.57 7.05
CA PRO A 201 -11.92 -12.88 7.63
C PRO A 201 -10.64 -13.74 7.69
N LYS A 202 -10.46 -14.47 8.79
CA LYS A 202 -9.42 -15.51 8.84
C LYS A 202 -9.80 -16.60 7.84
N ASN A 203 -8.83 -17.12 7.08
CA ASN A 203 -9.07 -18.32 6.27
C ASN A 203 -9.55 -19.43 7.22
N LYS A 204 -10.74 -19.99 6.93
CA LYS A 204 -11.14 -21.27 7.53
C LYS A 204 -10.22 -22.33 6.91
N LYS A 205 -9.45 -23.02 7.75
CA LYS A 205 -8.75 -24.24 7.35
C LYS A 205 -9.78 -25.31 7.00
#